data_AF-A0A3D1WDL1-F1
#
_entry.id   AF-A0A3D1WDL1-F1
#
_cell.length_a   1.000
_cell.length_b   1.000
_cell.length_c   1.000
_cell.angle_alpha   90.00
_cell.angle_beta   90.00
_cell.angle_gamma   90.00
#
_symmetry.space_group_name_H-M   'P 1'
#
loop_
_entity.id
_entity.type
_entity.pdbx_description
1 polymer ?
#
loop_
_entity_poly.entity_id
_entity_poly.type
_entity_poly.pdbx_seq_one_letter_code
_entity_poly.pdbx_strand_id
1 'polypeptide(L)'
;MKKQIQQGFTLIELMIVVAIIGILAAVAIPAYQDYTAKAQAAEMYSLMAGLKTPLLENASAVDMPTACRMSEYPTAVSTGRSVGTITMTYNTTDGTCDIIGQYKASGVNTKLIDVGAGVGKQVVYRYNATNGTWLCGTDLDVSVQSKSCAGTLTAPT
;
A
#
# COMPACT_ATOMS: atom_id res chain seq x y z
N MET A 1 -37.88 52.37 -7.06
CA MET A 1 -37.16 51.12 -6.73
C MET A 1 -37.68 50.02 -7.66
N LYS A 2 -36.86 49.51 -8.60
CA LYS A 2 -37.26 48.39 -9.47
C LYS A 2 -37.14 47.09 -8.66
N LYS A 3 -38.27 46.43 -8.41
CA LYS A 3 -38.33 45.12 -7.74
C LYS A 3 -37.71 44.08 -8.70
N GLN A 4 -36.47 43.68 -8.42
CA GLN A 4 -35.83 42.56 -9.11
C GLN A 4 -36.62 41.29 -8.74
N ILE A 5 -37.23 40.64 -9.73
CA ILE A 5 -37.88 39.34 -9.53
C ILE A 5 -36.75 38.33 -9.36
N GLN A 6 -36.62 37.74 -8.18
CA GLN A 6 -35.70 36.61 -7.97
C GLN A 6 -36.16 35.45 -8.85
N GLN A 7 -35.37 35.16 -9.90
CA GLN A 7 -35.52 33.95 -10.68
C GLN A 7 -34.97 32.78 -9.85
N GLY A 8 -35.87 32.04 -9.22
CA GLY A 8 -35.53 30.81 -8.51
C GLY A 8 -35.23 29.67 -9.49
N PHE A 9 -34.39 28.74 -9.06
CA PHE A 9 -34.09 27.50 -9.78
C PHE A 9 -35.35 26.61 -9.80
N THR A 10 -35.68 26.00 -10.93
CA THR A 10 -36.84 25.09 -11.01
C THR A 10 -36.51 23.71 -10.43
N LEU A 11 -37.53 23.05 -9.91
CA LEU A 11 -37.38 21.69 -9.36
C LEU A 11 -36.95 20.69 -10.45
N ILE A 12 -37.41 20.90 -11.69
CA ILE A 12 -37.03 20.07 -12.84
C ILE A 12 -35.56 20.28 -13.25
N GLU A 13 -35.06 21.51 -13.24
CA GLU A 13 -33.64 21.79 -13.49
C GLU A 13 -32.77 21.09 -12.43
N LEU A 14 -33.20 21.11 -11.18
CA LEU A 14 -32.45 20.48 -10.09
C LEU A 14 -32.43 18.96 -10.22
N MET A 15 -33.54 18.34 -10.60
CA MET A 15 -33.61 16.90 -10.83
C MET A 15 -32.70 16.43 -11.97
N ILE A 16 -32.64 17.18 -13.08
CA ILE A 16 -31.75 16.85 -14.21
C ILE A 16 -30.28 16.94 -13.79
N VAL A 17 -29.92 17.98 -13.03
CA VAL A 17 -28.55 18.15 -12.54
C VAL A 17 -28.13 16.99 -11.63
N VAL A 18 -29.00 16.57 -10.71
CA VAL A 18 -28.73 15.42 -9.82
C VAL A 18 -28.58 14.13 -10.61
N ALA A 19 -29.41 13.91 -11.64
CA ALA A 19 -29.30 12.74 -12.51
C ALA A 19 -27.95 12.66 -13.24
N ILE A 20 -27.48 13.79 -13.79
CA ILE A 20 -26.18 13.86 -14.48
C ILE A 20 -25.03 13.61 -13.49
N ILE A 21 -25.06 14.26 -12.31
CA ILE A 21 -24.05 14.05 -11.27
C ILE A 21 -24.03 12.58 -10.82
N GLY A 22 -25.19 11.92 -10.71
CA GLY A 22 -25.28 10.51 -10.35
C GLY A 22 -24.53 9.59 -11.32
N ILE A 23 -24.68 9.82 -12.64
CA ILE A 23 -23.97 9.04 -13.67
C ILE A 23 -22.46 9.28 -13.59
N LEU A 24 -22.04 10.54 -13.46
CA LEU A 24 -20.62 10.88 -13.35
C LEU A 24 -19.98 10.28 -12.08
N ALA A 25 -20.69 10.32 -10.96
CA ALA A 25 -20.24 9.78 -9.69
C ALA A 25 -20.01 8.26 -9.75
N ALA A 26 -20.86 7.52 -10.47
CA ALA A 26 -20.74 6.06 -10.60
C ALA A 26 -19.40 5.64 -11.24
N VAL A 27 -18.86 6.43 -12.16
CA VAL A 27 -17.55 6.18 -12.80
C VAL A 27 -16.41 6.83 -12.02
N ALA A 28 -16.62 8.04 -11.51
CA ALA A 28 -15.57 8.81 -10.85
C ALA A 28 -15.18 8.24 -9.48
N ILE A 29 -16.13 7.73 -8.69
CA ILE A 29 -15.87 7.24 -7.34
C ILE A 29 -14.92 6.02 -7.35
N PRO A 30 -15.15 4.95 -8.13
CA PRO A 30 -14.22 3.82 -8.18
C PRO A 30 -12.82 4.22 -8.67
N ALA A 31 -12.74 5.09 -9.68
CA ALA A 31 -11.46 5.58 -10.20
C ALA A 31 -10.69 6.42 -9.16
N TYR A 32 -11.38 7.25 -8.39
CA TYR A 32 -10.78 8.02 -7.29
C TYR A 32 -10.31 7.12 -6.14
N GLN A 33 -11.05 6.04 -5.84
CA GLN A 33 -10.61 5.04 -4.88
C GLN A 33 -9.32 4.34 -5.33
N ASP A 34 -9.20 3.96 -6.61
CA ASP A 34 -7.95 3.39 -7.13
C ASP A 34 -6.78 4.37 -7.06
N TYR A 35 -7.00 5.63 -7.41
CA TYR A 35 -5.97 6.66 -7.35
C TYR A 35 -5.44 6.87 -5.93
N THR A 36 -6.34 7.02 -4.96
CA THR A 36 -5.97 7.20 -3.55
C THR A 36 -5.31 5.95 -2.97
N ALA A 37 -5.78 4.76 -3.32
CA ALA A 37 -5.15 3.50 -2.93
C ALA A 37 -3.72 3.38 -3.48
N LYS A 38 -3.48 3.74 -4.75
CA LYS A 38 -2.14 3.75 -5.36
C LYS A 38 -1.20 4.74 -4.69
N ALA A 39 -1.69 5.94 -4.37
CA ALA A 39 -0.89 6.95 -3.67
C ALA A 39 -0.44 6.45 -2.28
N GLN A 40 -1.35 5.81 -1.55
CA GLN A 40 -1.07 5.20 -0.25
C GLN A 40 -0.16 3.96 -0.38
N ALA A 41 -0.30 3.17 -1.44
CA ALA A 41 0.58 2.03 -1.71
C ALA A 41 2.01 2.48 -2.04
N ALA A 42 2.17 3.57 -2.79
CA ALA A 42 3.48 4.16 -3.13
C ALA A 42 4.30 4.52 -1.88
N GLU A 43 3.63 4.99 -0.81
CA GLU A 43 4.26 5.25 0.49
C GLU A 43 4.95 4.00 1.04
N MET A 44 4.26 2.86 1.06
CA MET A 44 4.79 1.58 1.52
C MET A 44 6.03 1.17 0.73
N TYR A 45 5.93 1.19 -0.61
CA TYR A 45 7.06 0.81 -1.47
C TYR A 45 8.29 1.68 -1.25
N SER A 46 8.09 2.99 -1.03
CA SER A 46 9.17 3.94 -0.77
C SER A 46 9.86 3.66 0.58
N LEU A 47 9.08 3.49 1.65
CA LEU A 47 9.60 3.20 2.98
C LEU A 47 10.38 1.88 3.00
N MET A 48 9.79 0.82 2.44
CA MET A 48 10.43 -0.49 2.39
C MET A 48 11.66 -0.53 1.46
N ALA A 49 11.69 0.27 0.38
CA ALA A 49 12.87 0.35 -0.48
C ALA A 49 14.09 0.91 0.26
N GLY A 50 13.87 1.80 1.23
CA GLY A 50 14.93 2.35 2.08
C GLY A 50 15.65 1.31 2.94
N LEU A 51 15.05 0.14 3.18
CA LEU A 51 15.65 -0.95 3.95
C LEU A 51 16.51 -1.90 3.10
N LYS A 52 16.44 -1.83 1.77
CA LYS A 52 17.14 -2.78 0.89
C LYS A 52 18.65 -2.62 0.96
N THR A 53 19.15 -1.41 0.79
CA THR A 53 20.60 -1.11 0.86
C THR A 53 21.20 -1.42 2.23
N PRO A 54 20.66 -0.90 3.35
CA PRO A 54 21.26 -1.16 4.66
C PRO A 54 21.21 -2.64 5.05
N LEU A 55 20.20 -3.40 4.56
CA LEU A 55 20.18 -4.85 4.74
C LEU A 55 21.39 -5.52 4.10
N LEU A 56 21.71 -5.18 2.84
CA LEU A 56 22.84 -5.79 2.13
C LEU A 56 24.18 -5.37 2.72
N GLU A 57 24.30 -4.11 3.16
CA GLU A 57 25.49 -3.62 3.85
C GLU A 57 25.71 -4.37 5.17
N ASN A 58 24.67 -4.48 6.00
CA ASN A 58 24.78 -5.17 7.28
C ASN A 58 25.01 -6.68 7.11
N ALA A 59 24.33 -7.31 6.14
CA ALA A 59 24.54 -8.72 5.83
C ALA A 59 25.97 -9.03 5.36
N SER A 60 26.67 -8.05 4.79
CA SER A 60 28.08 -8.17 4.40
C SER A 60 29.04 -8.05 5.60
N ALA A 61 28.63 -7.38 6.68
CA ALA A 61 29.43 -7.19 7.89
C ALA A 61 29.27 -8.35 8.88
N VAL A 62 28.07 -8.93 8.97
CA VAL A 62 27.74 -10.07 9.84
C VAL A 62 27.36 -11.29 9.00
N ASP A 63 26.09 -11.64 8.97
CA ASP A 63 25.48 -12.69 8.17
C ASP A 63 24.01 -12.32 7.87
N MET A 64 23.41 -12.93 6.84
CA MET A 64 22.02 -12.65 6.46
C MET A 64 20.99 -12.95 7.58
N PRO A 65 21.02 -14.10 8.28
CA PRO A 65 20.10 -14.37 9.39
C PRO A 65 20.10 -13.29 10.48
N THR A 66 21.28 -12.77 10.85
CA THR A 66 21.42 -11.71 11.86
C THR A 66 20.98 -10.36 11.30
N ALA A 67 21.43 -10.01 10.08
CA ALA A 67 21.07 -8.76 9.42
C ALA A 67 19.57 -8.66 9.10
N CYS A 68 18.88 -9.79 8.90
CA CYS A 68 17.45 -9.83 8.60
C CYS A 68 16.57 -9.70 9.86
N ARG A 69 16.84 -8.70 10.70
CA ARG A 69 16.06 -8.39 11.90
C ARG A 69 15.81 -6.90 11.98
N MET A 70 14.57 -6.50 12.24
CA MET A 70 14.22 -5.08 12.35
C MET A 70 14.97 -4.38 13.51
N SER A 71 15.43 -5.14 14.51
CA SER A 71 16.25 -4.63 15.62
C SER A 71 17.58 -4.02 15.17
N GLU A 72 18.11 -4.44 14.03
CA GLU A 72 19.38 -3.93 13.51
C GLU A 72 19.22 -2.56 12.82
N TYR A 73 17.98 -2.10 12.62
CA TYR A 73 17.67 -0.84 11.93
C TYR A 73 16.82 0.09 12.82
N PRO A 74 17.30 0.51 14.01
CA PRO A 74 16.51 1.25 14.98
C PRO A 74 16.08 2.65 14.49
N THR A 75 16.78 3.22 13.50
CA THR A 75 16.46 4.51 12.89
C THR A 75 15.57 4.39 11.65
N ALA A 76 15.24 3.17 11.24
CA ALA A 76 14.37 2.96 10.09
C ALA A 76 12.94 3.39 10.41
N VAL A 77 12.29 4.01 9.42
CA VAL A 77 10.89 4.38 9.50
C VAL A 77 10.05 3.12 9.27
N SER A 78 9.46 2.59 10.34
CA SER A 78 8.65 1.36 10.34
C SER A 78 7.14 1.59 10.27
N THR A 79 6.70 2.85 10.35
CA THR A 79 5.29 3.25 10.29
C THR A 79 5.13 4.55 9.52
N GLY A 80 3.96 4.78 8.94
CA GLY A 80 3.68 5.95 8.12
C GLY A 80 2.24 6.42 8.24
N ARG A 81 1.78 7.25 7.30
CA ARG A 81 0.38 7.64 7.18
C ARG A 81 -0.48 6.43 6.86
N SER A 82 -0.09 5.65 5.87
CA SER A 82 -0.82 4.46 5.38
C SER A 82 -0.21 3.14 5.86
N VAL A 83 1.06 3.17 6.24
CA VAL A 83 1.81 2.00 6.73
C VAL A 83 1.56 1.79 8.21
N GLY A 84 1.10 0.59 8.57
CA GLY A 84 0.83 0.18 9.94
C GLY A 84 2.09 -0.34 10.62
N THR A 85 2.76 -1.30 9.98
CA THR A 85 4.00 -1.90 10.49
C THR A 85 4.91 -2.29 9.33
N ILE A 86 6.21 -2.33 9.61
CA ILE A 86 7.19 -3.03 8.78
C ILE A 86 7.94 -4.00 9.69
N THR A 87 8.02 -5.25 9.28
CA THR A 87 8.73 -6.32 9.98
C THR A 87 9.73 -6.98 9.03
N MET A 88 10.68 -7.70 9.60
CA MET A 88 11.64 -8.50 8.85
C MET A 88 11.67 -9.91 9.41
N THR A 89 11.69 -10.90 8.53
CA THR A 89 11.68 -12.32 8.91
C THR A 89 12.64 -13.08 8.01
N TYR A 90 13.58 -13.79 8.64
CA TYR A 90 14.49 -14.68 7.93
C TYR A 90 13.91 -16.10 7.88
N ASN A 91 13.87 -16.69 6.69
CA ASN A 91 13.52 -18.08 6.49
C ASN A 91 14.81 -18.92 6.35
N THR A 92 15.07 -19.76 7.34
CA THR A 92 16.25 -20.63 7.40
C THR A 92 16.21 -21.76 6.37
N THR A 93 15.02 -22.16 5.91
CA THR A 93 14.82 -23.25 4.94
C THR A 93 15.20 -22.79 3.53
N ASP A 94 14.73 -21.62 3.13
CA ASP A 94 14.93 -21.10 1.78
C ASP A 94 16.14 -20.15 1.67
N GLY A 95 16.74 -19.75 2.79
CA GLY A 95 17.84 -18.78 2.82
C GLY A 95 17.41 -17.38 2.39
N THR A 96 16.16 -17.01 2.67
CA THR A 96 15.56 -15.76 2.21
C THR A 96 15.27 -14.81 3.38
N CYS A 97 15.51 -13.51 3.15
CA CYS A 97 15.10 -12.45 4.05
C CYS A 97 13.87 -11.73 3.50
N ASP A 98 12.79 -11.71 4.28
CA ASP A 98 11.54 -11.05 3.92
C ASP A 98 11.35 -9.78 4.70
N ILE A 99 11.28 -8.66 4.00
CA ILE A 99 10.81 -7.37 4.53
C ILE A 99 9.31 -7.32 4.25
N ILE A 100 8.50 -7.28 5.29
CA ILE A 100 7.05 -7.36 5.21
C ILE A 100 6.48 -6.03 5.71
N GLY A 101 5.81 -5.29 4.84
CA GLY A 101 5.09 -4.09 5.18
C GLY A 101 3.59 -4.38 5.23
N GLN A 102 2.93 -4.02 6.32
CA GLN A 102 1.47 -4.12 6.45
C GLN A 102 0.82 -2.73 6.50
N TYR A 103 -0.23 -2.52 5.72
CA TYR A 103 -1.03 -1.30 5.81
C TYR A 103 -1.76 -1.21 7.16
N LYS A 104 -2.22 -0.01 7.52
CA LYS A 104 -3.09 0.13 8.70
C LYS A 104 -4.43 -0.57 8.46
N ALA A 105 -5.00 -1.12 9.54
CA ALA A 105 -6.33 -1.74 9.51
C ALA A 105 -7.47 -0.71 9.37
N SER A 106 -7.20 0.58 9.56
CA SER A 106 -8.20 1.65 9.44
C SER A 106 -7.55 3.00 9.07
N GLY A 107 -8.37 3.95 8.61
CA GLY A 107 -7.89 5.27 8.19
C GLY A 107 -7.13 5.27 6.85
N VAL A 108 -7.18 4.17 6.11
CA VAL A 108 -6.64 4.01 4.76
C VAL A 108 -7.74 3.62 3.78
N ASN A 109 -7.44 3.63 2.49
CA ASN A 109 -8.36 3.20 1.46
C ASN A 109 -8.74 1.72 1.66
N THR A 110 -10.03 1.40 1.48
CA THR A 110 -10.56 0.05 1.70
C THR A 110 -9.93 -1.01 0.78
N LYS A 111 -9.37 -0.61 -0.37
CA LYS A 111 -8.63 -1.52 -1.25
C LYS A 111 -7.28 -1.98 -0.67
N LEU A 112 -6.80 -1.34 0.40
CA LEU A 112 -5.58 -1.69 1.15
C LEU A 112 -5.88 -2.50 2.41
N ILE A 113 -7.13 -2.88 2.64
CA ILE A 113 -7.57 -3.62 3.83
C ILE A 113 -8.18 -4.93 3.34
N ASP A 114 -7.88 -6.03 4.03
CA ASP A 114 -8.72 -7.21 3.98
C ASP A 114 -9.91 -6.99 4.91
N VAL A 115 -11.04 -6.60 4.32
CA VAL A 115 -12.26 -6.27 5.07
C VAL A 115 -12.82 -7.48 5.82
N GLY A 116 -12.57 -8.71 5.34
CA GLY A 116 -13.02 -9.93 6.00
C GLY A 116 -12.20 -10.27 7.24
N ALA A 117 -10.89 -10.04 7.18
CA ALA A 117 -9.99 -10.29 8.29
C ALA A 117 -9.78 -9.07 9.22
N GLY A 118 -10.20 -7.88 8.80
CA GLY A 118 -10.01 -6.63 9.56
C GLY A 118 -8.55 -6.21 9.70
N VAL A 119 -7.68 -6.68 8.80
CA VAL A 119 -6.24 -6.38 8.80
C VAL A 119 -5.84 -5.63 7.53
N GLY A 120 -4.75 -4.86 7.63
CA GLY A 120 -4.15 -4.26 6.45
C GLY A 120 -3.53 -5.32 5.54
N LYS A 121 -3.66 -5.08 4.24
CA LYS A 121 -2.97 -5.84 3.21
C LYS A 121 -1.45 -5.69 3.33
N GLN A 122 -0.71 -6.56 2.67
CA GLN A 122 0.74 -6.67 2.82
C GLN A 122 1.50 -6.52 1.50
N VAL A 123 2.70 -5.96 1.61
CA VAL A 123 3.72 -5.96 0.57
C VAL A 123 4.94 -6.66 1.14
N VAL A 124 5.54 -7.56 0.38
CA VAL A 124 6.72 -8.34 0.78
C VAL A 124 7.83 -8.12 -0.22
N TYR A 125 9.00 -7.66 0.24
CA TYR A 125 10.24 -7.74 -0.51
C TYR A 125 11.08 -8.90 0.03
N ARG A 126 11.34 -9.88 -0.82
CA ARG A 126 12.13 -11.07 -0.50
C ARG A 126 13.51 -10.95 -1.13
N TYR A 127 14.55 -10.96 -0.31
CA TYR A 127 15.92 -11.11 -0.77
C TYR A 127 16.34 -12.57 -0.68
N ASN A 128 16.81 -13.14 -1.79
CA ASN A 128 17.41 -14.47 -1.81
C ASN A 128 18.93 -14.35 -1.67
N ALA A 129 19.48 -14.79 -0.54
CA ALA A 129 20.91 -14.66 -0.25
C ALA A 129 21.79 -15.60 -1.09
N THR A 130 21.22 -16.70 -1.59
CA THR A 130 21.93 -17.69 -2.43
C THR A 130 22.22 -17.12 -3.82
N ASN A 131 21.26 -16.42 -4.41
CA ASN A 131 21.36 -15.93 -5.80
C ASN A 131 21.47 -14.40 -5.92
N GLY A 132 21.38 -13.67 -4.81
CA GLY A 132 21.45 -12.20 -4.78
C GLY A 132 20.25 -11.49 -5.40
N THR A 133 19.11 -12.18 -5.55
CA THR A 133 17.94 -11.65 -6.26
C THR A 133 16.90 -11.07 -5.31
N TRP A 134 16.30 -9.94 -5.70
CA TRP A 134 15.12 -9.39 -5.05
C TRP A 134 13.85 -9.82 -5.76
N LEU A 135 12.89 -10.33 -4.98
CA LEU A 135 11.53 -10.60 -5.40
C LEU A 135 10.60 -9.65 -4.66
N CYS A 136 9.49 -9.29 -5.29
CA CYS A 136 8.44 -8.50 -4.67
C CYS A 136 7.09 -9.15 -4.87
N GLY A 137 6.28 -9.16 -3.83
CA GLY A 137 4.90 -9.62 -3.91
C GLY A 137 3.97 -8.88 -2.97
N THR A 138 2.68 -9.04 -3.21
CA THR A 138 1.62 -8.36 -2.47
C THR A 138 0.30 -9.11 -2.58
N ASP A 139 -0.61 -8.84 -1.65
CA ASP A 139 -2.02 -9.27 -1.65
C ASP A 139 -2.97 -8.14 -2.15
N LEU A 140 -2.40 -7.03 -2.62
CA LEU A 140 -3.13 -5.94 -3.23
C LEU A 140 -3.83 -6.40 -4.51
N ASP A 141 -4.97 -5.77 -4.80
CA ASP A 141 -5.67 -6.01 -6.06
C ASP A 141 -4.81 -5.57 -7.25
N VAL A 142 -4.96 -6.25 -8.39
CA VAL A 142 -4.27 -5.93 -9.64
C VAL A 142 -4.47 -4.47 -10.07
N SER A 143 -5.57 -3.84 -9.67
CA SER A 143 -5.85 -2.43 -9.95
C SER A 143 -4.95 -1.48 -9.18
N VAL A 144 -4.43 -1.86 -8.00
CA VAL A 144 -3.67 -1.00 -7.07
C VAL A 144 -2.19 -1.38 -6.97
N GLN A 145 -1.85 -2.65 -7.17
CA GLN A 145 -0.48 -3.13 -7.02
C GLN A 145 0.50 -2.45 -8.00
N SER A 146 1.77 -2.30 -7.58
CA SER A 146 2.82 -1.90 -8.50
C SER A 146 3.10 -3.04 -9.49
N LYS A 147 3.31 -2.71 -10.77
CA LYS A 147 3.72 -3.71 -11.77
C LYS A 147 5.03 -4.42 -11.40
N SER A 148 5.92 -3.74 -10.67
CA SER A 148 7.17 -4.32 -10.17
C SER A 148 6.97 -5.34 -9.03
N CYS A 149 5.75 -5.45 -8.50
CA CYS A 149 5.40 -6.23 -7.33
C CYS A 149 4.15 -7.09 -7.58
N ALA A 150 4.00 -7.61 -8.80
CA ALA A 150 2.81 -8.34 -9.22
C ALA A 150 2.72 -9.81 -8.74
N GLY A 151 3.68 -10.29 -7.95
CA GLY A 151 3.69 -11.65 -7.44
C GLY A 151 2.84 -11.79 -6.17
N THR A 152 2.25 -12.95 -5.93
CA THR A 152 1.71 -13.31 -4.61
C THR A 152 2.82 -13.95 -3.77
N LEU A 153 3.49 -13.14 -2.95
CA LEU A 153 4.43 -13.64 -1.95
C LEU A 153 3.76 -13.55 -0.58
N THR A 154 3.42 -14.69 0.01
CA THR A 154 3.01 -14.75 1.40
C THR A 154 4.23 -14.67 2.30
N ALA A 155 4.09 -13.99 3.43
CA ALA A 155 5.07 -14.04 4.51
C ALA A 155 5.35 -15.51 4.89
N PRO A 156 6.59 -15.87 5.26
CA PRO A 156 6.90 -17.20 5.74
C PRO A 156 6.16 -17.38 7.07
N THR A 157 5.33 -18.42 7.14
CA THR A 157 4.66 -18.86 8.38
C THR A 157 5.65 -19.41 9.37
#